data_AF-G8YNM8-F1
#
_entry.id   AF-G8YNM8-F1
#
_cell.length_a   1.000
_cell.length_b   1.000
_cell.length_c   1.000
_cell.angle_alpha   90.00
_cell.angle_beta   90.00
_cell.angle_gamma   90.00
#
_symmetry.space_group_name_H-M   'P 1'
#
loop_
_entity.id
_entity.type
_entity.pdbx_description
1 polymer ?
#
loop_
_entity_poly.entity_id
_entity_poly.type
_entity_poly.pdbx_seq_one_letter_code
_entity_poly.pdbx_strand_id
1 'polypeptide(L)'
;MVSQEEEEPSFDVKVYVYDISHGLAAIYAPAFLGINLDAVYHTSVVVYEKEYYIDSGIKISNPGSTKHGTPKEILSLGKTFISKDIFEDFIEDLRSHESGKYLAEGYDIFDNNCNHFTDTCLDFLVGKRLEDRILTLPQRVLSSPNGQHLRNMLGNFQP
;
A
#
# COMPACT_ATOMS: atom_id res chain seq x y z
N MET A 1 -38.22 18.51 22.89
CA MET A 1 -37.03 17.68 23.18
C MET A 1 -36.64 17.04 21.86
N VAL A 2 -35.65 17.61 21.17
CA VAL A 2 -35.09 16.99 19.97
C VAL A 2 -34.02 16.04 20.50
N SER A 3 -34.25 14.75 20.34
CA SER A 3 -33.23 13.72 20.54
C SER A 3 -32.03 14.08 19.66
N GLN A 4 -30.90 14.40 20.29
CA GLN A 4 -29.62 14.46 19.59
C GLN A 4 -29.33 13.01 19.17
N GLU A 5 -29.44 12.73 17.87
CA GLU A 5 -28.86 11.51 17.31
C GLU A 5 -27.35 11.60 17.58
N GLU A 6 -26.81 10.69 18.40
CA GLU A 6 -25.37 10.54 18.54
C GLU A 6 -24.85 10.08 17.17
N GLU A 7 -24.24 10.98 16.40
CA GLU A 7 -23.55 10.60 15.16
C GLU A 7 -22.45 9.59 15.53
N GLU A 8 -22.51 8.40 14.95
CA GLU A 8 -21.46 7.41 15.17
C GLU A 8 -20.10 8.01 14.74
N PRO A 9 -19.05 7.84 15.57
CA PRO A 9 -17.76 8.40 15.27
C PRO A 9 -17.23 7.83 13.94
N SER A 10 -16.83 8.72 13.04
CA SER A 10 -16.29 8.37 11.73
C SER A 10 -14.87 8.90 11.57
N PHE A 11 -14.03 8.15 10.86
CA PHE A 11 -12.60 8.42 10.73
C PHE A 11 -12.19 8.52 9.27
N ASP A 12 -11.44 9.56 8.92
CA ASP A 12 -10.96 9.73 7.55
C ASP A 12 -9.93 8.64 7.20
N VAL A 13 -10.11 8.02 6.03
CA VAL A 13 -9.19 7.03 5.47
C VAL A 13 -8.49 7.64 4.27
N LYS A 14 -7.16 7.61 4.29
CA LYS A 14 -6.31 8.11 3.21
C LYS A 14 -5.33 7.04 2.78
N VAL A 15 -4.87 7.13 1.53
CA VAL A 15 -3.71 6.37 1.03
C VAL A 15 -2.60 7.36 0.73
N TYR A 16 -1.44 7.15 1.33
CA TYR A 16 -0.24 7.89 0.94
C TYR A 16 0.46 7.09 -0.16
N VAL A 17 0.75 7.76 -1.27
CA VAL A 17 1.38 7.17 -2.45
C VAL A 17 2.76 7.79 -2.61
N TYR A 18 3.78 6.96 -2.60
CA TYR A 18 5.18 7.32 -2.71
C TYR A 18 5.75 6.82 -4.04
N ASP A 19 6.70 7.58 -4.60
CA ASP A 19 7.52 7.12 -5.71
C ASP A 19 8.90 6.76 -5.19
N ILE A 20 9.15 5.46 -5.00
CA ILE A 20 10.43 4.96 -4.47
C ILE A 20 11.56 5.04 -5.50
N SER A 21 11.23 5.32 -6.77
CA SER A 21 12.25 5.60 -7.80
C SER A 21 12.71 7.05 -7.80
N HIS A 22 12.04 7.94 -7.04
CA HIS A 22 12.32 9.38 -7.03
C HIS A 22 12.36 10.01 -8.44
N GLY A 23 11.40 9.65 -9.29
CA GLY A 23 11.28 10.13 -10.66
C GLY A 23 12.16 9.40 -11.69
N LEU A 24 13.07 8.52 -11.26
CA LEU A 24 13.95 7.79 -12.17
C LEU A 24 13.20 6.78 -13.04
N ALA A 25 12.09 6.21 -12.55
CA ALA A 25 11.27 5.31 -13.36
C ALA A 25 10.76 5.97 -14.64
N ALA A 26 10.28 7.21 -14.56
CA ALA A 26 9.79 7.98 -15.71
C ALA A 26 10.87 8.22 -16.78
N ILE A 27 12.14 8.32 -16.36
CA ILE A 27 13.27 8.56 -17.26
C ILE A 27 13.74 7.26 -17.91
N TYR A 28 13.85 6.18 -17.13
CA TYR A 28 14.53 4.97 -17.57
C TYR A 28 13.60 3.86 -18.07
N ALA A 29 12.36 3.78 -17.59
CA ALA A 29 11.43 2.72 -18.00
C ALA A 29 11.25 2.59 -19.52
N PRO A 30 11.19 3.67 -20.33
CA PRO A 30 11.02 3.52 -21.77
C PRO A 30 12.22 2.81 -22.43
N ALA A 31 13.44 3.12 -21.99
CA ALA A 31 14.66 2.53 -22.54
C ALA A 31 14.86 1.08 -22.07
N PHE A 32 14.60 0.81 -20.78
CA PHE A 32 14.87 -0.51 -20.18
C PHE A 32 13.71 -1.49 -20.28
N LEU A 33 12.46 -1.02 -20.26
CA LEU A 33 11.26 -1.85 -20.29
C LEU A 33 10.44 -1.67 -21.55
N GLY A 34 10.72 -0.69 -22.40
CA GLY A 34 9.92 -0.43 -23.59
C GLY A 34 8.51 0.08 -23.29
N ILE A 35 8.25 0.50 -22.04
CA ILE A 35 6.97 1.06 -21.59
C ILE A 35 7.21 2.32 -20.76
N ASN A 36 6.25 3.23 -20.79
CA ASN A 36 6.27 4.41 -19.91
C ASN A 36 5.73 4.03 -18.52
N LEU A 37 6.48 4.38 -17.48
CA LEU A 37 6.09 4.23 -16.07
C LEU A 37 6.33 5.55 -15.34
N ASP A 38 5.29 6.12 -14.72
CA ASP A 38 5.42 7.42 -14.06
C ASP A 38 6.21 7.35 -12.74
N ALA A 39 6.19 6.20 -12.07
CA ALA A 39 6.79 5.96 -10.77
C ALA A 39 6.88 4.47 -10.48
N VAL A 40 7.67 4.11 -9.47
CA VAL A 40 7.53 2.83 -8.76
C VAL A 40 6.75 3.12 -7.48
N TYR A 41 5.52 2.63 -7.41
CA TYR A 41 4.62 2.99 -6.32
C TYR A 41 4.84 2.13 -5.07
N HIS A 42 5.00 2.80 -3.94
CA HIS A 42 4.80 2.25 -2.60
C HIS A 42 3.61 2.97 -1.96
N THR A 43 2.72 2.22 -1.31
CA THR A 43 1.56 2.80 -0.62
C THR A 43 1.47 2.40 0.83
N SER A 44 0.80 3.25 1.59
CA SER A 44 0.41 3.03 2.98
C SER A 44 -1.02 3.52 3.23
N VAL A 45 -1.71 2.93 4.19
CA VAL A 45 -3.01 3.41 4.67
C VAL A 45 -2.81 4.33 5.85
N VAL A 46 -3.44 5.51 5.82
CA VAL A 46 -3.45 6.46 6.92
C VAL A 46 -4.87 6.56 7.49
N VAL A 47 -5.00 6.20 8.76
CA VAL A 47 -6.25 6.23 9.53
C VAL A 47 -5.92 6.34 11.03
N TYR A 48 -6.79 6.94 11.83
CA TYR A 48 -6.56 7.16 13.28
C TYR A 48 -5.23 7.87 13.59
N GLU A 49 -4.84 8.81 12.72
CA GLU A 49 -3.56 9.54 12.79
C GLU A 49 -2.31 8.65 12.75
N LYS A 50 -2.45 7.41 12.26
CA LYS A 50 -1.37 6.44 12.10
C LYS A 50 -1.24 6.04 10.64
N GLU A 51 -0.03 5.72 10.23
CA GLU A 51 0.31 5.19 8.91
C GLU A 51 0.68 3.71 9.02
N TYR A 52 0.02 2.87 8.22
CA TYR A 52 0.14 1.42 8.20
C TYR A 52 0.66 0.96 6.83
N TYR A 53 1.72 0.16 6.82
CA TYR A 53 2.33 -0.38 5.61
C TYR A 53 3.06 -1.68 5.91
N ILE A 54 3.47 -2.40 4.87
CA ILE A 54 4.37 -3.55 5.04
C ILE A 54 5.75 -3.20 4.51
N ASP A 55 6.74 -3.79 5.14
CA ASP A 55 8.14 -3.78 4.73
C ASP A 55 8.65 -5.20 5.00
N SER A 56 9.67 -5.37 5.84
CA SER A 56 9.92 -6.60 6.58
C SER A 56 8.87 -6.83 7.70
N GLY A 57 7.62 -7.01 7.29
CA GLY A 57 6.43 -7.16 8.13
C GLY A 57 5.60 -5.89 8.32
N ILE A 58 4.44 -5.99 8.98
CA ILE A 58 3.53 -4.85 9.20
C ILE A 58 4.18 -3.82 10.14
N LYS A 59 4.28 -2.58 9.66
CA LYS A 59 4.81 -1.41 10.37
C LYS A 59 3.73 -0.35 10.59
N ILE A 60 3.91 0.39 11.67
CA ILE A 60 3.06 1.52 12.05
C ILE A 60 3.98 2.71 12.33
N SER A 61 3.67 3.87 11.75
CA SER A 61 4.41 5.12 11.97
C SER A 61 3.48 6.31 12.08
N ASN A 62 4.06 7.48 12.36
CA ASN A 62 3.35 8.73 12.16
C ASN A 62 3.23 9.00 10.65
N PRO A 63 2.12 9.61 10.19
CA PRO A 63 1.92 9.91 8.77
C PRO A 63 3.04 10.78 8.18
N GLY A 64 3.64 10.30 7.09
CA GLY A 64 4.68 11.01 6.34
C GLY A 64 6.06 11.02 7.04
N SER A 65 6.26 10.18 8.05
CA SER A 65 7.55 10.05 8.76
C SER A 65 8.33 8.79 8.37
N THR A 66 7.96 8.11 7.27
CA THR A 66 8.61 6.87 6.83
C THR A 66 9.92 7.14 6.07
N LYS A 67 10.71 6.08 5.84
CA LYS A 67 11.93 6.14 5.01
C LYS A 67 11.65 6.57 3.55
N HIS A 68 10.40 6.49 3.10
CA HIS A 68 9.97 6.81 1.75
C HIS A 68 9.83 8.33 1.50
N GLY A 69 10.02 9.15 2.53
CA GLY A 69 10.03 10.61 2.42
C GLY A 69 8.64 11.21 2.37
N THR A 70 8.42 12.16 1.47
CA THR A 70 7.12 12.84 1.32
C THR A 70 6.25 12.10 0.30
N PRO A 71 4.96 11.84 0.60
CA PRO A 71 4.04 11.28 -0.38
C PRO A 71 4.00 12.15 -1.63
N LYS A 72 4.12 11.51 -2.80
CA LYS A 72 3.90 12.17 -4.10
C LYS A 72 2.43 12.54 -4.26
N GLU A 73 1.54 11.75 -3.68
CA GLU A 73 0.10 11.90 -3.78
C GLU A 73 -0.58 11.37 -2.51
N ILE A 74 -1.67 12.02 -2.11
CA ILE A 74 -2.51 11.60 -0.98
C ILE A 74 -3.93 11.41 -1.51
N LEU A 75 -4.38 10.15 -1.55
CA LEU A 75 -5.72 9.80 -1.99
C LEU A 75 -6.67 9.81 -0.80
N SER A 76 -7.80 10.52 -0.88
CA SER A 76 -8.85 10.46 0.13
C SER A 76 -9.90 9.42 -0.26
N LEU A 77 -10.09 8.40 0.58
CA LEU A 77 -10.97 7.27 0.29
C LEU A 77 -12.34 7.38 0.98
N GLY A 78 -12.57 8.47 1.71
CA GLY A 78 -13.78 8.73 2.47
C GLY A 78 -13.58 8.44 3.95
N LYS A 79 -14.63 7.95 4.61
CA LYS A 79 -14.64 7.69 6.04
C LYS A 79 -14.95 6.23 6.34
N THR A 80 -14.39 5.72 7.42
CA THR A 80 -14.77 4.45 8.04
C THR A 80 -15.53 4.71 9.34
N PHE A 81 -16.43 3.80 9.68
CA PHE A 81 -17.10 3.71 11.00
C PHE A 81 -16.50 2.58 11.85
N ILE A 82 -15.51 1.87 11.31
CA ILE A 82 -14.77 0.87 12.08
C ILE A 82 -14.00 1.61 13.17
N SER A 83 -14.06 1.09 14.39
CA SER A 83 -13.30 1.66 15.50
C SER A 83 -11.83 1.32 15.35
N LYS A 84 -10.98 2.14 15.98
CA LYS A 84 -9.55 1.88 16.04
C LYS A 84 -9.23 0.49 16.61
N ASP A 85 -9.92 0.09 17.68
CA ASP A 85 -9.66 -1.19 18.35
C ASP A 85 -9.96 -2.37 17.42
N ILE A 86 -11.10 -2.34 16.70
CA ILE A 86 -11.45 -3.39 15.71
C ILE A 86 -10.41 -3.45 14.59
N PHE A 87 -9.91 -2.29 14.13
CA PHE A 87 -8.88 -2.29 13.10
C PHE A 87 -7.53 -2.78 13.62
N GLU A 88 -7.16 -2.46 14.87
CA GLU A 88 -5.92 -2.94 15.48
C GLU A 88 -5.97 -4.47 15.69
N ASP A 89 -7.12 -5.02 16.08
CA ASP A 89 -7.35 -6.48 16.15
C ASP A 89 -7.20 -7.13 14.76
N PHE A 90 -7.83 -6.55 13.73
CA PHE A 90 -7.67 -7.01 12.35
C PHE A 90 -6.20 -7.02 11.90
N ILE A 91 -5.43 -5.97 12.23
CA ILE A 91 -4.01 -5.91 11.90
C ILE A 91 -3.21 -6.99 12.61
N GLU A 92 -3.54 -7.31 13.87
CA GLU A 92 -2.88 -8.38 14.61
C GLU A 92 -3.23 -9.78 14.06
N ASP A 93 -4.47 -9.99 13.62
CA ASP A 93 -4.88 -11.20 12.91
C ASP A 93 -4.07 -11.37 11.61
N LEU A 94 -3.89 -10.29 10.83
CA LEU A 94 -3.03 -10.34 9.64
C LEU A 94 -1.58 -10.67 10.00
N ARG A 95 -1.04 -10.09 11.08
CA ARG A 95 0.34 -10.32 11.54
C ARG A 95 0.58 -11.78 11.96
N SER A 96 -0.40 -12.38 12.64
CA SER A 96 -0.30 -13.72 13.22
C SER A 96 -0.84 -14.84 12.31
N HIS A 97 -1.39 -14.50 11.15
CA HIS A 97 -2.00 -15.46 10.23
C HIS A 97 -1.02 -16.58 9.83
N GLU A 98 -1.47 -17.84 9.88
CA GLU A 98 -0.66 -19.05 9.66
C GLU A 98 0.06 -19.08 8.31
N SER A 99 -0.47 -18.38 7.30
CA SER A 99 0.15 -18.24 5.98
C SER A 99 1.49 -17.50 5.99
N GLY A 100 1.78 -16.72 7.04
CA GLY A 100 2.96 -15.85 7.11
C GLY A 100 2.99 -14.74 6.05
N LYS A 101 1.86 -14.45 5.37
CA LYS A 101 1.76 -13.52 4.24
C LYS A 101 2.36 -12.13 4.54
N TYR A 102 2.21 -11.63 5.76
CA TYR A 102 2.71 -10.31 6.14
C TYR A 102 3.93 -10.36 7.07
N LEU A 103 4.68 -11.47 7.03
CA LEU A 103 6.02 -11.58 7.59
C LEU A 103 7.06 -11.20 6.53
N ALA A 104 8.33 -11.03 6.94
CA ALA A 104 9.40 -10.64 6.03
C ALA A 104 9.62 -11.67 4.91
N GLU A 105 9.43 -12.96 5.22
CA GLU A 105 9.58 -14.08 4.29
C GLU A 105 8.43 -14.15 3.28
N GLY A 106 7.27 -13.60 3.63
CA GLY A 106 6.11 -13.54 2.75
C GLY A 106 6.17 -12.42 1.73
N TYR A 107 7.06 -11.44 1.89
CA TYR A 107 7.15 -10.28 1.00
C TYR A 107 7.64 -10.68 -0.40
N ASP A 108 6.88 -10.28 -1.42
CA ASP A 108 7.27 -10.39 -2.83
C ASP A 108 6.94 -9.07 -3.53
N ILE A 109 7.95 -8.42 -4.11
CA ILE A 109 7.81 -7.11 -4.77
C ILE A 109 6.78 -7.12 -5.91
N PHE A 110 6.51 -8.27 -6.52
CA PHE A 110 5.55 -8.41 -7.61
C PHE A 110 4.17 -8.88 -7.13
N ASP A 111 4.13 -9.87 -6.24
CA ASP A 111 2.90 -10.63 -5.96
C ASP A 111 2.35 -10.43 -4.54
N ASN A 112 3.16 -9.95 -3.59
CA ASN A 112 2.74 -9.70 -2.21
C ASN A 112 3.54 -8.58 -1.55
N ASN A 113 3.19 -7.35 -1.90
CA ASN A 113 3.91 -6.14 -1.49
C ASN A 113 2.98 -5.16 -0.73
N CYS A 114 3.49 -3.97 -0.44
CA CYS A 114 2.81 -2.88 0.27
C CYS A 114 1.48 -2.48 -0.36
N ASN A 115 1.38 -2.55 -1.69
CA ASN A 115 0.18 -2.18 -2.43
C ASN A 115 -0.94 -3.20 -2.19
N HIS A 116 -0.61 -4.50 -2.11
CA HIS A 116 -1.57 -5.57 -1.80
C HIS A 116 -2.06 -5.51 -0.36
N PHE A 117 -1.18 -5.18 0.58
CA PHE A 117 -1.58 -4.94 1.97
C PHE A 117 -2.47 -3.70 2.09
N THR A 118 -2.11 -2.60 1.42
CA THR A 118 -2.92 -1.37 1.39
C THR A 118 -4.32 -1.70 0.88
N ASP A 119 -4.42 -2.41 -0.25
CA ASP A 119 -5.68 -2.84 -0.84
C ASP A 119 -6.52 -3.72 0.11
N THR A 120 -5.89 -4.64 0.86
CA THR A 120 -6.56 -5.45 1.89
C THR A 120 -7.13 -4.59 3.02
N CYS A 121 -6.37 -3.58 3.47
CA CYS A 121 -6.84 -2.66 4.51
C CYS A 121 -7.97 -1.76 4.02
N LEU A 122 -7.94 -1.33 2.75
CA LEU A 122 -9.00 -0.49 2.17
C LEU A 122 -10.32 -1.26 2.03
N ASP A 123 -10.26 -2.54 1.64
CA ASP A 123 -11.44 -3.38 1.55
C ASP A 123 -12.11 -3.53 2.93
N PHE A 124 -11.31 -3.78 3.97
CA PHE A 124 -11.80 -3.86 5.34
C PHE A 124 -12.38 -2.53 5.84
N LEU A 125 -11.66 -1.42 5.67
CA LEU A 125 -12.03 -0.12 6.26
C LEU A 125 -13.21 0.54 5.55
N VAL A 126 -13.26 0.48 4.22
CA VAL A 126 -14.17 1.30 3.40
C VAL A 126 -14.81 0.52 2.25
N GLY A 127 -14.54 -0.78 2.09
CA GLY A 127 -15.09 -1.60 1.00
C GLY A 127 -14.64 -1.13 -0.38
N LYS A 128 -13.45 -0.54 -0.49
CA LYS A 128 -12.88 -0.02 -1.75
C LYS A 128 -11.57 -0.72 -2.06
N ARG A 129 -11.23 -0.73 -3.35
CA ARG A 129 -9.95 -1.23 -3.86
C ARG A 129 -8.97 -0.10 -4.10
N LEU A 130 -7.68 -0.42 -4.02
CA LEU A 130 -6.61 0.46 -4.45
C LEU A 130 -6.70 0.68 -5.97
N GLU A 131 -6.34 1.87 -6.44
CA GLU A 131 -6.42 2.19 -7.86
C GLU A 131 -5.58 1.22 -8.72
N ASP A 132 -6.17 0.74 -9.82
CA ASP A 132 -5.54 -0.26 -10.70
C ASP A 132 -4.17 0.19 -11.22
N ARG A 133 -3.95 1.49 -11.46
CA ARG A 133 -2.64 2.01 -11.92
C ARG A 133 -1.50 1.69 -10.95
N ILE A 134 -1.81 1.53 -9.65
CA ILE A 134 -0.88 1.20 -8.58
C ILE A 134 -0.84 -0.31 -8.38
N LEU A 135 -2.01 -0.94 -8.18
CA LEU A 135 -2.10 -2.35 -7.82
C LEU A 135 -1.61 -3.27 -8.95
N THR A 136 -1.88 -2.90 -10.21
CA THR A 136 -1.51 -3.70 -11.39
C THR A 136 -0.13 -3.35 -11.98
N LEU A 137 0.60 -2.41 -11.35
CA LEU A 137 1.93 -1.99 -11.84
C LEU A 137 2.90 -3.17 -12.00
N PRO A 138 3.01 -4.13 -11.05
CA PRO A 138 3.87 -5.29 -11.23
C PRO A 138 3.56 -6.10 -12.48
N GLN A 139 2.29 -6.39 -12.74
CA GLN A 139 1.86 -7.17 -13.91
C GLN A 139 2.18 -6.43 -15.21
N ARG A 140 2.00 -5.10 -15.24
CA ARG A 140 2.41 -4.27 -16.38
C ARG A 140 3.91 -4.38 -16.64
N VAL A 141 4.74 -4.31 -15.59
CA VAL A 141 6.20 -4.49 -15.69
C VAL A 141 6.55 -5.89 -16.21
N LEU A 142 5.95 -6.93 -15.64
CA LEU A 142 6.21 -8.32 -16.03
C LEU A 142 5.78 -8.63 -17.47
N SER A 143 4.72 -7.98 -17.96
CA SER A 143 4.25 -8.11 -19.35
C SER A 143 5.13 -7.38 -20.38
N SER A 144 6.11 -6.59 -19.94
CA SER A 144 7.01 -5.85 -20.82
C SER A 144 8.11 -6.75 -21.40
N PRO A 145 8.75 -6.38 -22.54
CA PRO A 145 9.82 -7.17 -23.17
C PRO A 145 10.93 -7.64 -22.22
N ASN A 146 11.30 -6.82 -21.24
CA ASN A 146 12.35 -7.13 -20.26
C ASN A 146 11.80 -7.47 -18.86
N GLY A 147 10.48 -7.63 -18.71
CA GLY A 147 9.83 -7.87 -17.43
C GLY A 147 10.32 -9.15 -16.73
N GLN A 148 10.49 -10.24 -17.48
CA GLN A 148 11.00 -11.49 -16.93
C GLN A 148 12.46 -11.37 -16.45
N HIS A 149 13.27 -10.57 -17.15
CA HIS A 149 14.65 -10.31 -16.72
C HIS A 149 14.68 -9.53 -15.39
N LEU A 150 13.81 -8.51 -15.24
CA LEU A 150 13.64 -7.82 -13.97
C LEU A 150 13.16 -8.75 -12.86
N ARG A 151 12.21 -9.65 -13.13
CA ARG A 151 11.75 -10.62 -12.12
C ARG A 151 12.89 -11.48 -11.61
N ASN A 152 13.79 -11.92 -12.49
CA ASN A 152 14.95 -12.71 -12.09
C ASN A 152 15.96 -11.90 -11.26
N MET A 153 16.09 -10.59 -11.54
CA MET A 153 17.01 -9.70 -10.84
C MET A 153 16.48 -9.26 -9.47
N LEU A 154 15.17 -9.00 -9.37
CA LEU A 154 14.52 -8.39 -8.21
C LEU A 154 13.61 -9.34 -7.43
N GLY A 155 13.37 -10.56 -7.91
CA GLY A 155 12.41 -11.49 -7.30
C GLY A 155 12.77 -11.92 -5.87
N ASN A 156 14.02 -11.72 -5.45
CA ASN A 156 14.48 -11.97 -4.08
C ASN A 156 14.71 -10.66 -3.30
N PHE A 157 14.23 -9.52 -3.81
CA PHE A 157 14.38 -8.24 -3.13
C PHE A 157 13.49 -8.21 -1.88
N GLN A 158 14.10 -7.87 -0.75
CA GLN A 158 13.40 -7.54 0.49
C GLN A 158 13.63 -6.06 0.80
N PRO A 159 12.58 -5.32 1.18
CA PRO A 159 12.62 -3.87 1.33
C PRO A 159 13.22 -3.42 2.67
#